data_AF-A0A0D2DVA4-F1
#
_entry.id   AF-A0A0D2DVA4-F1
#
_cell.length_a   1.000
_cell.length_b   1.000
_cell.length_c   1.000
_cell.angle_alpha   90.00
_cell.angle_beta   90.00
_cell.angle_gamma   90.00
#
_symmetry.space_group_name_H-M   'P 1'
#
loop_
_entity.id
_entity.type
_entity.pdbx_description
1 polymer ?
#
loop_
_entity_poly.entity_id
_entity_poly.type
_entity_poly.pdbx_seq_one_letter_code
_entity_poly.pdbx_strand_id
1 'polypeptide(L)'
;MSLEGFVASITRGYPIISGVPQDHLYDLVFRPSSVQERGWVLIFNTVLATASSLDAALSEFSSQLRWNAWLAADEASIYVQPSILNIQALTVFAAHGQDLVTPGACWSLMSQACQMAQMIKLHLPSKTAPRDSEAYGRNLCLFWSLFNIDKSLSLSFGCPPIMSSRLYRNVDLPSSKHLAAYKPHLSQDESPENSTISPLVEYFGAFYFVQVTKLAMIEGEISDYCLLGSDNARLHLDLKDKLDRWISIVSQVGPDASLLLFW
;
A
#
# COMPACT_ATOMS: atom_id res chain seq x y z
N MET A 1 8.30 -10.60 -19.56
CA MET A 1 7.89 -11.18 -18.25
C MET A 1 6.63 -11.98 -18.50
N SER A 2 6.55 -13.21 -17.98
CA SER A 2 5.38 -14.09 -18.16
C SER A 2 4.22 -13.68 -17.24
N LEU A 3 3.00 -14.11 -17.57
CA LEU A 3 1.80 -13.98 -16.73
C LEU A 3 2.04 -14.52 -15.29
N GLU A 4 2.88 -15.53 -15.16
CA GLU A 4 3.29 -16.11 -13.87
C GLU A 4 4.06 -15.11 -13.00
N GLY A 5 4.95 -14.31 -13.59
CA GLY A 5 5.67 -13.26 -12.87
C GLY A 5 4.75 -12.16 -12.33
N PHE A 6 3.70 -11.83 -13.08
CA PHE A 6 2.65 -10.92 -12.63
C PHE A 6 1.87 -11.50 -11.45
N VAL A 7 1.37 -12.74 -11.58
CA VAL A 7 0.62 -13.42 -10.51
C VAL A 7 1.46 -13.56 -9.24
N ALA A 8 2.74 -13.92 -9.36
CA ALA A 8 3.67 -13.96 -8.23
C ALA A 8 3.81 -12.60 -7.55
N SER A 9 3.93 -11.51 -8.33
CA SER A 9 4.05 -10.15 -7.81
C SER A 9 2.80 -9.69 -7.06
N ILE A 10 1.61 -9.96 -7.61
CA ILE A 10 0.33 -9.67 -6.93
C ILE A 10 0.20 -10.50 -5.64
N THR A 11 0.61 -11.77 -5.68
CA THR A 11 0.54 -12.68 -4.52
C THR A 11 1.41 -12.18 -3.36
N ARG A 12 2.59 -11.61 -3.61
CA ARG A 12 3.43 -10.99 -2.57
C ARG A 12 2.78 -9.76 -1.93
N GLY A 13 1.94 -9.04 -2.68
CA GLY A 13 1.17 -7.90 -2.20
C GLY A 13 -0.05 -8.27 -1.35
N TYR A 14 -0.40 -9.56 -1.24
CA TYR A 14 -1.47 -10.02 -0.36
C TYR A 14 -1.12 -9.73 1.11
N PRO A 15 -2.08 -9.31 1.98
CA PRO A 15 -3.51 -9.11 1.74
C PRO A 15 -3.90 -7.71 1.23
N ILE A 16 -2.95 -6.81 1.04
CA ILE A 16 -3.18 -5.41 0.66
C ILE A 16 -3.71 -5.33 -0.77
N ILE A 17 -3.14 -6.11 -1.69
CA ILE A 17 -3.59 -6.25 -3.08
C ILE A 17 -4.39 -7.53 -3.23
N SER A 18 -5.56 -7.44 -3.87
CA SER A 18 -6.40 -8.60 -4.16
C SER A 18 -5.80 -9.43 -5.30
N GLY A 19 -5.92 -10.76 -5.20
CA GLY A 19 -5.64 -11.64 -6.33
C GLY A 19 -6.60 -11.36 -7.50
N VAL A 20 -6.08 -11.45 -8.72
CA VAL A 20 -6.88 -11.30 -9.93
C VAL A 20 -7.78 -12.53 -10.11
N PRO A 21 -9.09 -12.38 -10.36
CA PRO A 21 -9.95 -13.50 -10.71
C PRO A 21 -9.43 -14.23 -11.95
N GLN A 22 -9.46 -15.56 -11.95
CA GLN A 22 -8.92 -16.37 -13.07
C GLN A 22 -9.56 -16.01 -14.41
N ASP A 23 -10.87 -15.75 -14.40
CA ASP A 23 -11.64 -15.38 -15.59
C ASP A 23 -11.14 -14.07 -16.23
N HIS A 24 -10.58 -13.16 -15.44
CA HIS A 24 -10.05 -11.89 -15.93
C HIS A 24 -8.61 -11.99 -16.44
N LEU A 25 -7.82 -13.00 -16.05
CA LEU A 25 -6.41 -13.09 -16.43
C LEU A 25 -6.23 -13.19 -17.95
N TYR A 26 -7.03 -14.03 -18.62
CA TYR A 26 -6.97 -14.17 -20.06
C TYR A 26 -7.38 -12.88 -20.78
N ASP A 27 -8.48 -12.27 -20.33
CA ASP A 27 -8.99 -11.04 -20.92
C ASP A 27 -8.04 -9.85 -20.68
N LEU A 28 -7.38 -9.75 -19.53
CA LEU A 28 -6.38 -8.71 -19.27
C LEU A 28 -5.22 -8.76 -20.25
N VAL A 29 -4.78 -9.96 -20.62
CA VAL A 29 -3.65 -10.16 -21.55
C VAL A 29 -4.08 -9.94 -23.00
N PHE A 30 -5.18 -10.57 -23.42
CA PHE A 30 -5.52 -10.69 -24.84
C PHE A 30 -6.69 -9.80 -25.28
N ARG A 31 -7.53 -9.34 -24.36
CA ARG A 31 -8.75 -8.57 -24.63
C ARG A 31 -8.94 -7.46 -23.59
N PRO A 32 -7.96 -6.58 -23.34
CA PRO A 32 -8.06 -5.62 -22.23
C PRO A 32 -9.25 -4.66 -22.35
N SER A 33 -9.82 -4.49 -23.56
CA SER A 33 -11.04 -3.72 -23.78
C SER A 33 -12.34 -4.41 -23.34
N SER A 34 -12.35 -5.75 -23.15
CA SER A 34 -13.54 -6.47 -22.64
C SER A 34 -13.65 -6.38 -21.11
N VAL A 35 -12.55 -6.09 -20.41
CA VAL A 35 -12.52 -5.97 -18.95
C VAL A 35 -13.24 -4.69 -18.51
N GLN A 36 -14.41 -4.86 -17.89
CA GLN A 36 -15.23 -3.75 -17.38
C GLN A 36 -14.61 -3.11 -16.13
N GLU A 37 -13.97 -3.91 -15.29
CA GLU A 37 -13.31 -3.48 -14.07
C GLU A 37 -11.92 -2.90 -14.37
N ARG A 38 -11.91 -1.64 -14.82
CA ARG A 38 -10.72 -0.94 -15.36
C ARG A 38 -9.54 -0.86 -14.40
N GLY A 39 -9.78 -0.89 -13.10
CA GLY A 39 -8.73 -0.98 -12.08
C GLY A 39 -7.81 -2.19 -12.28
N TRP A 40 -8.31 -3.32 -12.79
CA TRP A 40 -7.45 -4.47 -13.10
C TRP A 40 -6.49 -4.19 -14.26
N VAL A 41 -6.94 -3.47 -15.30
CA VAL A 41 -6.10 -3.11 -16.45
C VAL A 41 -4.97 -2.18 -16.00
N LEU A 42 -5.28 -1.22 -15.11
CA LEU A 42 -4.30 -0.33 -14.53
C LEU A 42 -3.26 -1.08 -13.68
N ILE A 43 -3.70 -1.94 -12.75
CA ILE A 43 -2.81 -2.77 -11.91
C ILE A 43 -1.92 -3.63 -12.78
N PHE A 44 -2.50 -4.32 -13.77
CA PHE A 44 -1.79 -5.23 -14.66
C PHE A 44 -0.64 -4.55 -15.39
N ASN A 45 -0.94 -3.44 -16.10
CA ASN A 45 0.08 -2.73 -16.86
C ASN A 45 1.13 -2.07 -15.96
N THR A 46 0.74 -1.55 -14.80
CA THR A 46 1.67 -0.94 -13.84
C THR A 46 2.65 -1.99 -13.30
N VAL A 47 2.14 -3.09 -12.75
CA VAL A 47 3.00 -4.14 -12.16
C VAL A 47 3.90 -4.76 -13.23
N LEU A 48 3.37 -4.98 -14.44
CA LEU A 48 4.18 -5.47 -15.55
C LEU A 48 5.29 -4.49 -15.96
N ALA A 49 4.98 -3.19 -16.04
CA ALA A 49 5.94 -2.16 -16.37
C ALA A 49 7.08 -2.11 -15.35
N THR A 50 6.74 -2.11 -14.05
CA THR A 50 7.71 -2.08 -12.95
C THR A 50 8.61 -3.31 -12.97
N ALA A 51 8.05 -4.51 -13.03
CA ALA A 51 8.88 -5.70 -13.01
C ALA A 51 9.65 -5.90 -14.33
N SER A 52 9.15 -5.42 -15.47
CA SER A 52 9.93 -5.40 -16.72
C SER A 52 11.07 -4.38 -16.70
N SER A 53 10.99 -3.32 -15.88
CA SER A 53 12.08 -2.35 -15.72
C SER A 53 13.27 -2.90 -14.93
N LEU A 54 13.04 -3.96 -14.14
CA LEU A 54 14.08 -4.65 -13.37
C LEU A 54 14.84 -5.70 -14.20
N ASP A 55 14.33 -6.06 -15.38
CA ASP A 55 14.94 -7.02 -16.29
C ASP A 55 15.43 -6.30 -17.56
N ALA A 56 16.76 -6.27 -17.74
CA ALA A 56 17.39 -5.62 -18.88
C ALA A 56 16.91 -6.16 -20.24
N ALA A 57 16.49 -7.43 -20.31
CA ALA A 57 15.97 -8.04 -21.53
C ALA A 57 14.55 -7.57 -21.89
N LEU A 58 13.81 -7.00 -20.92
CA LEU A 58 12.41 -6.60 -21.06
C LEU A 58 12.18 -5.09 -20.98
N SER A 59 13.24 -4.33 -20.73
CA SER A 59 13.19 -2.88 -20.54
C SER A 59 12.52 -2.15 -21.72
N GLU A 60 12.69 -2.62 -22.95
CA GLU A 60 12.06 -2.04 -24.15
C GLU A 60 10.52 -2.05 -24.06
N PHE A 61 9.93 -3.12 -23.53
CA PHE A 61 8.48 -3.27 -23.34
C PHE A 61 7.94 -2.45 -22.17
N SER A 62 8.81 -2.06 -21.22
CA SER A 62 8.40 -1.27 -20.04
C SER A 62 7.78 0.07 -20.47
N SER A 63 8.33 0.71 -21.50
CA SER A 63 7.81 1.98 -22.03
C SER A 63 6.36 1.88 -22.53
N GLN A 64 6.03 0.81 -23.25
CA GLN A 64 4.69 0.55 -23.80
C GLN A 64 3.69 0.18 -22.70
N LEU A 65 4.12 -0.64 -21.73
CA LEU A 65 3.32 -1.00 -20.57
C LEU A 65 3.00 0.22 -19.70
N ARG A 66 3.97 1.13 -19.51
CA ARG A 66 3.75 2.42 -18.84
C ARG A 66 2.69 3.24 -19.59
N TRP A 67 2.83 3.37 -20.91
CA TRP A 67 1.84 4.09 -21.71
C TRP A 67 0.43 3.50 -21.58
N ASN A 68 0.29 2.18 -21.59
CA ASN A 68 -0.99 1.52 -21.36
C ASN A 68 -1.54 1.76 -19.95
N ALA A 69 -0.68 1.77 -18.93
CA ALA A 69 -1.07 2.14 -17.57
C ALA A 69 -1.58 3.59 -17.51
N TRP A 70 -0.89 4.53 -18.18
CA TRP A 70 -1.34 5.92 -18.26
C TRP A 70 -2.70 6.05 -18.95
N LEU A 71 -2.92 5.37 -20.08
CA LEU A 71 -4.22 5.36 -20.76
C LEU A 71 -5.34 4.76 -19.88
N ALA A 72 -5.07 3.68 -19.17
CA ALA A 72 -6.03 3.12 -18.22
C ALA A 72 -6.31 4.09 -17.07
N ALA A 73 -5.29 4.81 -16.60
CA ALA A 73 -5.43 5.83 -15.57
C ALA A 73 -6.13 7.10 -16.05
N ASP A 74 -6.31 7.34 -17.36
CA ASP A 74 -7.11 8.46 -17.86
C ASP A 74 -8.63 8.21 -17.70
N GLU A 75 -9.01 6.98 -17.39
CA GLU A 75 -10.41 6.60 -17.27
C GLU A 75 -11.05 7.14 -15.99
N ALA A 76 -11.98 8.09 -16.16
CA ALA A 76 -12.66 8.78 -15.06
C ALA A 76 -13.30 7.82 -14.03
N SER A 77 -13.77 6.65 -14.47
CA SER A 77 -14.41 5.63 -13.61
C SER A 77 -13.53 5.20 -12.43
N ILE A 78 -12.20 5.15 -12.64
CA ILE A 78 -11.23 4.77 -11.61
C ILE A 78 -11.20 5.80 -10.47
N TYR A 79 -11.52 7.07 -10.74
CA TYR A 79 -11.50 8.14 -9.75
C TYR A 79 -12.87 8.41 -9.12
N VAL A 80 -13.97 8.11 -9.81
CA VAL A 80 -15.31 8.50 -9.35
C VAL A 80 -16.09 7.38 -8.68
N GLN A 81 -15.71 6.11 -8.87
CA GLN A 81 -16.40 4.96 -8.30
C GLN A 81 -15.61 4.36 -7.13
N PRO A 82 -16.01 4.59 -5.87
CA PRO A 82 -15.34 4.01 -4.72
C PRO A 82 -15.52 2.50 -4.69
N SER A 83 -14.43 1.76 -4.86
CA SER A 83 -14.38 0.30 -4.74
C SER A 83 -13.02 -0.14 -4.23
N ILE A 84 -12.95 -1.33 -3.62
CA ILE A 84 -11.67 -1.89 -3.15
C ILE A 84 -10.67 -2.00 -4.32
N LEU A 85 -11.15 -2.42 -5.49
CA LEU A 85 -10.31 -2.54 -6.68
C LEU A 85 -9.74 -1.19 -7.13
N ASN A 86 -10.58 -0.14 -7.20
CA ASN A 86 -10.10 1.18 -7.64
C ASN A 86 -9.15 1.80 -6.61
N ILE A 87 -9.40 1.59 -5.31
CA ILE A 87 -8.46 1.96 -4.25
C ILE A 87 -7.11 1.28 -4.47
N GLN A 88 -7.09 -0.05 -4.64
CA GLN A 88 -5.86 -0.81 -4.89
C GLN A 88 -5.17 -0.36 -6.17
N ALA A 89 -5.92 -0.08 -7.24
CA ALA A 89 -5.37 0.36 -8.51
C ALA A 89 -4.68 1.73 -8.41
N LEU A 90 -5.32 2.70 -7.73
CA LEU A 90 -4.72 4.00 -7.47
C LEU A 90 -3.48 3.89 -6.57
N THR A 91 -3.52 3.05 -5.52
CA THR A 91 -2.36 2.81 -4.65
C THR A 91 -1.19 2.22 -5.42
N VAL A 92 -1.44 1.16 -6.22
CA VAL A 92 -0.41 0.50 -7.04
C VAL A 92 0.16 1.47 -8.06
N PHE A 93 -0.68 2.22 -8.77
CA PHE A 93 -0.21 3.20 -9.76
C PHE A 93 0.58 4.33 -9.13
N ALA A 94 0.16 4.84 -7.96
CA ALA A 94 0.90 5.88 -7.26
C ALA A 94 2.29 5.41 -6.80
N ALA A 95 2.40 4.17 -6.30
CA ALA A 95 3.66 3.61 -5.79
C ALA A 95 4.59 3.12 -6.91
N HIS A 96 4.04 2.60 -8.00
CA HIS A 96 4.79 1.86 -9.02
C HIS A 96 4.70 2.44 -10.44
N GLY A 97 3.94 3.52 -10.64
CA GLY A 97 3.80 4.20 -11.94
C GLY A 97 5.08 4.81 -12.49
N GLN A 98 6.16 4.82 -11.69
CA GLN A 98 7.51 5.29 -12.06
C GLN A 98 7.46 6.64 -12.80
N ASP A 99 8.26 6.84 -13.84
CA ASP A 99 8.45 8.05 -14.65
C ASP A 99 7.17 8.77 -15.15
N LEU A 100 5.98 8.19 -14.92
CA LEU A 100 4.67 8.80 -15.21
C LEU A 100 4.06 9.56 -14.04
N VAL A 101 4.39 9.16 -12.80
CA VAL A 101 3.77 9.69 -11.60
C VAL A 101 4.73 10.66 -10.94
N THR A 102 4.51 11.95 -11.18
CA THR A 102 5.22 13.02 -10.46
C THR A 102 4.86 13.00 -8.96
N PRO A 103 5.67 13.60 -8.07
CA PRO A 103 5.34 13.65 -6.65
C PRO A 103 3.94 14.24 -6.35
N GLY A 104 3.53 15.29 -7.09
CA GLY A 104 2.19 15.87 -6.98
C GLY A 104 1.07 14.95 -7.50
N ALA A 105 1.34 14.18 -8.56
CA ALA A 105 0.42 13.16 -9.04
C ALA A 105 0.28 12.01 -8.02
N CYS A 106 1.38 11.54 -7.43
CA CYS A 106 1.37 10.53 -6.37
C CYS A 106 0.49 10.97 -5.20
N TRP A 107 0.69 12.20 -4.71
CA TRP A 107 -0.17 12.77 -3.66
C TRP A 107 -1.65 12.80 -4.06
N SER A 108 -1.96 13.22 -5.29
CA SER A 108 -3.35 13.31 -5.76
C SER A 108 -4.02 11.94 -5.88
N LEU A 109 -3.32 10.96 -6.44
CA LEU A 109 -3.78 9.57 -6.56
C LEU A 109 -4.02 8.95 -5.18
N MET A 110 -3.06 9.10 -4.26
CA MET A 110 -3.16 8.56 -2.92
C MET A 110 -4.27 9.25 -2.11
N SER A 111 -4.41 10.58 -2.26
CA SER A 111 -5.50 11.34 -1.64
C SER A 111 -6.86 10.82 -2.09
N GLN A 112 -7.00 10.53 -3.39
CA GLN A 112 -8.23 9.97 -3.94
C GLN A 112 -8.51 8.56 -3.38
N ALA A 113 -7.50 7.69 -3.32
CA ALA A 113 -7.63 6.36 -2.73
C ALA A 113 -8.06 6.43 -1.25
N CYS A 114 -7.48 7.36 -0.48
CA CYS A 114 -7.84 7.60 0.92
C CYS A 114 -9.29 8.09 1.06
N GLN A 115 -9.73 9.03 0.20
CA GLN A 115 -11.11 9.49 0.19
C GLN A 115 -12.09 8.36 -0.14
N MET A 116 -11.79 7.54 -1.15
CA MET A 116 -12.60 6.36 -1.50
C MET A 116 -12.71 5.38 -0.34
N ALA A 117 -11.61 5.07 0.34
CA ALA A 117 -11.61 4.19 1.51
C ALA A 117 -12.52 4.70 2.63
N GLN A 118 -12.57 6.02 2.83
CA GLN A 118 -13.48 6.66 3.78
C GLN A 118 -14.95 6.58 3.31
N MET A 119 -15.23 6.83 2.03
CA MET A 119 -16.57 6.76 1.45
C MET A 119 -17.20 5.36 1.61
N ILE A 120 -16.43 4.30 1.36
CA ILE A 120 -16.92 2.92 1.53
C ILE A 120 -16.82 2.41 2.97
N LYS A 121 -16.35 3.24 3.90
CA LYS A 121 -16.14 2.91 5.32
C LYS A 121 -15.29 1.65 5.50
N LEU A 122 -14.17 1.58 4.77
CA LEU A 122 -13.32 0.38 4.69
C LEU A 122 -12.87 -0.15 6.07
N HIS A 123 -12.71 0.74 7.04
CA HIS A 123 -12.30 0.43 8.42
C HIS A 123 -13.42 -0.18 9.30
N LEU A 124 -14.66 -0.25 8.82
CA LEU A 124 -15.79 -0.77 9.59
C LEU A 124 -16.24 -2.13 9.06
N PRO A 125 -16.69 -3.04 9.96
CA PRO A 125 -17.34 -4.28 9.53
C PRO A 125 -18.60 -3.98 8.70
N SER A 126 -18.87 -4.85 7.73
CA SER A 126 -20.05 -4.75 6.86
C SER A 126 -20.78 -6.08 6.76
N LYS A 127 -21.92 -6.11 6.05
CA LYS A 127 -22.64 -7.36 5.78
C LYS A 127 -21.81 -8.36 4.96
N THR A 128 -20.95 -7.86 4.07
CA THR A 128 -20.10 -8.68 3.19
C THR A 128 -18.72 -8.96 3.80
N ALA A 129 -18.33 -8.20 4.84
CA ALA A 129 -17.11 -8.39 5.60
C ALA A 129 -17.39 -8.23 7.12
N PRO A 130 -17.99 -9.24 7.78
CA PRO A 130 -18.18 -9.24 9.23
C PRO A 130 -16.86 -9.19 9.99
N ARG A 131 -16.89 -8.78 11.27
CA ARG A 131 -15.71 -8.51 12.10
C ARG A 131 -14.71 -9.69 12.18
N ASP A 132 -15.20 -10.92 12.17
CA ASP A 132 -14.36 -12.12 12.27
C ASP A 132 -14.04 -12.76 10.90
N SER A 133 -14.38 -12.08 9.80
CA SER A 133 -14.14 -12.59 8.45
C SER A 133 -12.75 -12.25 7.92
N GLU A 134 -12.21 -13.11 7.07
CA GLU A 134 -10.96 -12.83 6.33
C GLU A 134 -11.09 -11.55 5.49
N ALA A 135 -12.25 -11.31 4.89
CA ALA A 135 -12.52 -10.10 4.12
C ALA A 135 -12.35 -8.82 4.95
N TYR A 136 -12.80 -8.81 6.22
CA TYR A 136 -12.61 -7.66 7.10
C TYR A 136 -11.14 -7.48 7.49
N GLY A 137 -10.44 -8.57 7.80
CA GLY A 137 -8.99 -8.54 8.05
C GLY A 137 -8.21 -7.92 6.88
N ARG A 138 -8.56 -8.30 5.64
CA ARG A 138 -7.98 -7.72 4.41
C ARG A 138 -8.31 -6.24 4.26
N ASN A 139 -9.56 -5.84 4.52
CA ASN A 139 -9.97 -4.44 4.48
C ASN A 139 -9.16 -3.59 5.46
N LEU A 140 -8.91 -4.10 6.68
CA LEU A 140 -8.06 -3.42 7.65
C LEU A 140 -6.61 -3.30 7.17
N CYS A 141 -6.03 -4.34 6.55
CA CYS A 141 -4.68 -4.24 5.99
C CYS A 141 -4.58 -3.14 4.92
N LEU A 142 -5.54 -3.07 3.99
CA LEU A 142 -5.58 -2.01 2.98
C LEU A 142 -5.80 -0.63 3.61
N PHE A 143 -6.74 -0.51 4.55
CA PHE A 143 -7.01 0.74 5.25
C PHE A 143 -5.78 1.28 5.99
N TRP A 144 -5.09 0.44 6.76
CA TRP A 144 -3.90 0.86 7.49
C TRP A 144 -2.71 1.13 6.57
N SER A 145 -2.59 0.41 5.45
CA SER A 145 -1.59 0.74 4.42
C SER A 145 -1.80 2.15 3.86
N LEU A 146 -3.04 2.51 3.50
CA LEU A 146 -3.38 3.87 3.06
C LEU A 146 -3.13 4.90 4.15
N PHE A 147 -3.53 4.59 5.39
CA PHE A 147 -3.31 5.48 6.53
C PHE A 147 -1.82 5.80 6.72
N ASN A 148 -0.96 4.79 6.58
CA ASN A 148 0.49 4.95 6.71
C ASN A 148 1.05 5.85 5.61
N ILE A 149 0.71 5.55 4.35
CA ILE A 149 1.20 6.32 3.20
C ILE A 149 0.71 7.77 3.25
N ASP A 150 -0.56 8.00 3.61
CA ASP A 150 -1.14 9.35 3.78
C ASP A 150 -0.30 10.21 4.72
N LYS A 151 0.15 9.66 5.85
CA LYS A 151 0.94 10.40 6.85
C LYS A 151 2.34 10.72 6.36
N SER A 152 3.02 9.74 5.78
CA SER A 152 4.37 9.94 5.24
C SER A 152 4.36 10.95 4.10
N LEU A 153 3.38 10.90 3.19
CA LEU A 153 3.26 11.90 2.11
C LEU A 153 2.87 13.28 2.64
N SER A 154 1.95 13.36 3.60
CA SER A 154 1.53 14.63 4.20
C SER A 154 2.69 15.39 4.83
N LEU A 155 3.53 14.70 5.61
CA LEU A 155 4.72 15.31 6.18
C LEU A 155 5.75 15.69 5.12
N SER A 156 5.96 14.82 4.12
CA SER A 156 6.94 15.05 3.06
C SER A 156 6.58 16.24 2.17
N PHE A 157 5.29 16.44 1.89
CA PHE A 157 4.79 17.56 1.07
C PHE A 157 4.34 18.77 1.89
N GLY A 158 4.37 18.71 3.23
CA GLY A 158 3.88 19.77 4.10
C GLY A 158 2.37 20.03 3.95
N CYS A 159 1.61 19.00 3.62
CA CYS A 159 0.15 19.07 3.40
C CYS A 159 -0.61 18.42 4.58
N PRO A 160 -1.87 18.80 4.82
CA PRO A 160 -2.71 18.12 5.79
C PRO A 160 -3.03 16.66 5.39
N PRO A 161 -2.99 15.70 6.34
CA PRO A 161 -3.40 14.33 6.08
C PRO A 161 -4.89 14.20 5.75
N ILE A 162 -5.19 13.34 4.79
CA ILE A 162 -6.56 13.06 4.34
C ILE A 162 -7.29 12.21 5.38
N MET A 163 -6.58 11.32 6.08
CA MET A 163 -7.15 10.43 7.08
C MET A 163 -6.84 10.92 8.49
N SER A 164 -7.82 11.47 9.21
CA SER A 164 -7.59 12.03 10.55
C SER A 164 -7.09 10.99 11.58
N SER A 165 -5.92 11.23 12.17
CA SER A 165 -5.40 10.39 13.26
C SER A 165 -6.33 10.34 14.46
N ARG A 166 -6.96 11.48 14.80
CA ARG A 166 -7.90 11.56 15.93
C ARG A 166 -9.12 10.66 15.73
N LEU A 167 -9.63 10.55 14.49
CA LEU A 167 -10.80 9.75 14.19
C LEU A 167 -10.48 8.25 14.20
N TYR A 168 -9.30 7.88 13.71
CA TYR A 168 -8.95 6.47 13.45
C TYR A 168 -8.10 5.80 14.54
N ARG A 169 -7.70 6.54 15.58
CA ARG A 169 -6.86 6.01 16.69
C ARG A 169 -7.39 4.74 17.39
N ASN A 170 -8.71 4.50 17.34
CA ASN A 170 -9.36 3.35 17.99
C ASN A 170 -9.83 2.29 16.97
N VAL A 171 -9.47 2.41 15.69
CA VAL A 171 -9.76 1.36 14.70
C VAL A 171 -8.93 0.13 15.02
N ASP A 172 -9.53 -1.05 14.86
CA ASP A 172 -8.85 -2.32 15.12
C ASP A 172 -7.64 -2.49 14.18
N LEU A 173 -6.50 -2.95 14.71
CA LEU A 173 -5.36 -3.35 13.88
C LEU A 173 -5.63 -4.71 13.22
N PRO A 174 -5.05 -5.00 12.04
CA PRO A 174 -5.19 -6.31 11.43
C PRO A 174 -4.53 -7.38 12.31
N SER A 175 -5.10 -8.59 12.33
CA SER A 175 -4.52 -9.66 13.16
C SER A 175 -3.14 -10.08 12.64
N SER A 176 -2.29 -10.59 13.55
CA SER A 176 -0.95 -11.07 13.22
C SER A 176 -0.96 -12.09 12.07
N LYS A 177 -1.97 -12.96 12.00
CA LYS A 177 -2.15 -13.92 10.90
C LYS A 177 -2.31 -13.24 9.54
N HIS A 178 -3.10 -12.18 9.45
CA HIS A 178 -3.27 -11.45 8.18
C HIS A 178 -2.00 -10.69 7.80
N LEU A 179 -1.31 -10.12 8.79
CA LEU A 179 -0.07 -9.39 8.56
C LEU A 179 1.11 -10.30 8.18
N ALA A 180 1.18 -11.53 8.70
CA ALA A 180 2.21 -12.50 8.34
C ALA A 180 2.07 -13.02 6.90
N ALA A 181 0.90 -12.85 6.28
CA ALA A 181 0.70 -13.16 4.87
C ALA A 181 1.34 -12.11 3.94
N TYR A 182 1.64 -10.91 4.46
CA TYR A 182 2.36 -9.87 3.72
C TYR A 182 3.86 -10.18 3.68
N LYS A 183 4.33 -10.58 2.49
CA LYS A 183 5.71 -11.06 2.28
C LYS A 183 6.36 -10.33 1.09
N PRO A 184 6.52 -9.00 1.15
CA PRO A 184 7.16 -8.24 0.07
C PRO A 184 8.66 -8.53 -0.02
N HIS A 185 9.28 -8.97 1.07
CA HIS A 185 10.73 -9.18 1.21
C HIS A 185 11.24 -10.51 0.65
N LEU A 186 10.36 -11.46 0.33
CA LEU A 186 10.78 -12.75 -0.23
C LEU A 186 11.01 -12.65 -1.74
N SER A 187 12.17 -13.12 -2.20
CA SER A 187 12.51 -13.21 -3.62
C SER A 187 11.83 -14.43 -4.29
N GLN A 188 11.69 -14.43 -5.63
CA GLN A 188 11.03 -15.52 -6.36
C GLN A 188 11.71 -16.89 -6.16
N ASP A 189 13.01 -16.89 -5.89
CA ASP A 189 13.81 -18.11 -5.73
C ASP A 189 13.66 -18.75 -4.33
N GLU A 190 13.10 -18.02 -3.36
CA GLU A 190 12.85 -18.51 -1.99
C GLU A 190 11.48 -19.19 -1.88
N SER A 191 11.20 -20.11 -2.79
CA SER A 191 10.02 -20.96 -2.71
C SER A 191 10.08 -21.79 -1.41
N PRO A 192 9.01 -21.80 -0.58
CA PRO A 192 8.98 -22.45 0.74
C PRO A 192 9.04 -23.98 0.69
N GLU A 193 9.12 -24.60 -0.49
CA GLU A 193 9.06 -26.05 -0.63
C GLU A 193 10.36 -26.77 -0.21
N ASN A 194 11.50 -26.08 -0.03
CA ASN A 194 12.77 -26.74 0.31
C ASN A 194 13.67 -26.03 1.35
N SER A 195 13.27 -24.90 1.93
CA SER A 195 14.07 -24.21 2.95
C SER A 195 13.25 -23.93 4.21
N THR A 196 13.78 -24.33 5.37
CA THR A 196 13.22 -24.01 6.67
C THR A 196 13.33 -22.50 6.88
N ILE A 197 12.30 -21.74 6.48
CA ILE A 197 12.26 -20.29 6.65
C ILE A 197 12.34 -20.00 8.16
N SER A 198 13.33 -19.23 8.58
CA SER A 198 13.47 -18.82 9.98
C SER A 198 12.19 -18.12 10.45
N PRO A 199 11.66 -18.40 11.65
CA PRO A 199 10.49 -17.71 12.20
C PRO A 199 10.61 -16.19 12.15
N LEU A 200 11.84 -15.65 12.26
CA LEU A 200 12.09 -14.21 12.16
C LEU A 200 11.69 -13.63 10.80
N VAL A 201 11.95 -14.36 9.71
CA VAL A 201 11.59 -13.96 8.34
C VAL A 201 10.08 -14.08 8.10
N GLU A 202 9.43 -15.03 8.76
CA GLU A 202 7.98 -15.25 8.66
C GLU A 202 7.19 -14.11 9.33
N TYR A 203 7.65 -13.58 10.46
CA TYR A 203 6.96 -12.52 11.20
C TYR A 203 7.45 -11.10 10.88
N PHE A 204 8.53 -10.95 10.10
CA PHE A 204 9.11 -9.65 9.79
C PHE A 204 8.10 -8.68 9.16
N GLY A 205 7.35 -9.12 8.14
CA GLY A 205 6.34 -8.27 7.49
C GLY A 205 5.27 -7.76 8.46
N ALA A 206 4.85 -8.61 9.40
CA ALA A 206 3.89 -8.24 10.42
C ALA A 206 4.46 -7.26 11.45
N PHE A 207 5.69 -7.50 11.89
CA PHE A 207 6.39 -6.58 12.78
C PHE A 207 6.56 -5.21 12.11
N TYR A 208 7.09 -5.18 10.88
CA TYR A 208 7.28 -3.96 10.10
C TYR A 208 5.98 -3.18 9.97
N PHE A 209 4.91 -3.82 9.52
CA PHE A 209 3.61 -3.17 9.33
C PHE A 209 3.09 -2.52 10.62
N VAL A 210 3.20 -3.21 11.76
CA VAL A 210 2.79 -2.68 13.06
C VAL A 210 3.65 -1.48 13.46
N GLN A 211 4.96 -1.53 13.26
CA GLN A 211 5.84 -0.41 13.63
C GLN A 211 5.62 0.81 12.73
N VAL A 212 5.44 0.61 11.43
CA VAL A 212 5.09 1.71 10.50
C VAL A 212 3.75 2.31 10.86
N THR A 213 2.77 1.50 11.26
CA THR A 213 1.46 2.02 11.69
C THR A 213 1.56 2.87 12.96
N LYS A 214 2.39 2.44 13.93
CA LYS A 214 2.67 3.26 15.12
C LYS A 214 3.38 4.56 14.77
N LEU A 215 4.34 4.51 13.84
CA LEU A 215 5.01 5.71 13.34
C LEU A 215 4.00 6.65 12.70
N ALA A 216 3.14 6.16 11.80
CA ALA A 216 2.11 6.95 11.13
C ALA A 216 1.15 7.65 12.11
N MET A 217 0.83 7.02 13.25
CA MET A 217 0.06 7.67 14.32
C MET A 217 0.82 8.87 14.90
N ILE A 218 2.11 8.72 15.21
CA ILE A 218 2.98 9.79 15.70
C ILE A 218 3.12 10.90 14.64
N GLU A 219 3.37 10.52 13.39
CA GLU A 219 3.46 11.43 12.24
C GLU A 219 2.21 12.29 12.07
N GLY A 220 1.03 11.71 12.28
CA GLY A 220 -0.22 12.46 12.24
C GLY A 220 -0.37 13.46 13.37
N GLU A 221 0.04 13.10 14.59
CA GLU A 221 0.06 14.07 15.70
C GLU A 221 1.08 15.20 15.45
N ILE A 222 2.24 14.89 14.85
CA ILE A 222 3.24 15.87 14.43
C ILE A 222 2.67 16.78 13.33
N SER A 223 1.99 16.21 12.34
CA SER A 223 1.38 16.97 11.25
C SER A 223 0.32 17.95 11.78
N ASP A 224 -0.56 17.48 12.68
CA ASP A 224 -1.54 18.33 13.36
C ASP A 224 -0.85 19.44 14.16
N TYR A 225 0.22 19.13 14.92
CA TYR A 225 0.99 20.12 15.67
C TYR A 225 1.59 21.22 14.77
N CYS A 226 2.22 20.81 13.67
CA CYS A 226 2.86 21.72 12.71
C CYS A 226 1.83 22.61 11.99
N LEU A 227 0.71 22.04 11.53
CA LEU A 227 -0.29 22.75 10.74
C LEU A 227 -1.15 23.69 11.58
N LEU A 228 -1.41 23.35 12.85
CA LEU A 228 -2.15 24.21 13.76
C LEU A 228 -1.29 25.36 14.33
N GLY A 229 0.01 25.41 14.01
CA GLY A 229 0.92 26.46 14.49
C GLY A 229 0.99 26.51 16.02
N SER A 230 0.92 25.35 16.67
CA SER A 230 0.86 25.27 18.14
C SER A 230 2.22 25.58 18.75
N ASP A 231 2.38 26.72 19.43
CA ASP A 231 3.58 27.04 20.26
C ASP A 231 3.64 26.27 21.60
N ASN A 232 2.92 25.15 21.71
CA ASN A 232 2.86 24.36 22.93
C ASN A 232 4.14 23.52 23.10
N ALA A 233 5.15 24.12 23.76
CA ALA A 233 6.42 23.46 24.06
C ALA A 233 6.27 22.11 24.79
N ARG A 234 5.22 21.92 25.60
CA ARG A 234 4.97 20.63 26.27
C ARG A 234 4.56 19.55 25.28
N LEU A 235 3.67 19.89 24.34
CA LEU A 235 3.22 18.97 23.30
C LEU A 235 4.39 18.61 22.37
N HIS A 236 5.24 19.58 22.01
CA HIS A 236 6.46 19.31 21.25
C HIS A 236 7.39 18.31 21.95
N LEU A 237 7.62 18.48 23.25
CA LEU A 237 8.46 17.55 24.03
C LEU A 237 7.85 16.15 24.14
N ASP A 238 6.52 16.05 24.29
CA ASP A 238 5.81 14.76 24.31
C ASP A 238 5.93 14.02 22.96
N LEU A 239 5.74 14.73 21.84
CA LEU A 239 5.88 14.16 20.50
C LEU A 239 7.33 13.69 20.23
N LYS A 240 8.31 14.49 20.66
CA LYS A 240 9.72 14.13 20.57
C LYS A 240 10.01 12.84 21.37
N ASP A 241 9.55 12.75 22.61
CA ASP A 241 9.74 11.57 23.46
C ASP A 241 9.05 10.32 22.88
N LYS A 242 7.84 10.46 22.31
CA LYS A 242 7.18 9.35 21.59
C LYS A 242 8.01 8.85 20.41
N LEU A 243 8.54 9.77 19.60
CA LEU A 243 9.37 9.42 18.45
C LEU A 243 10.69 8.77 18.89
N ASP A 244 11.38 9.33 19.88
CA ASP A 244 12.63 8.79 20.42
C ASP A 244 12.44 7.36 20.99
N ARG A 245 11.32 7.11 21.68
CA ARG A 245 10.94 5.76 22.15
C ARG A 245 10.70 4.79 21.00
N TRP A 246 9.98 5.24 19.96
CA TRP A 246 9.75 4.40 18.78
C TRP A 246 11.06 4.05 18.07
N ILE A 247 11.97 5.03 17.89
CA ILE A 247 13.31 4.81 17.32
C ILE A 247 14.07 3.77 18.15
N SER A 248 14.07 3.90 19.48
CA SER A 248 14.75 2.95 20.37
C SER A 248 14.23 1.52 20.21
N ILE A 249 12.92 1.33 20.03
CA ILE A 249 12.31 0.01 19.81
C ILE A 249 12.78 -0.59 18.48
N VAL A 250 12.75 0.20 17.40
CA VAL A 250 13.10 -0.31 16.05
C VAL A 250 14.60 -0.58 15.93
N SER A 251 15.45 0.25 16.54
CA SER A 251 16.91 0.06 16.54
C SER A 251 17.36 -1.22 17.26
N GLN A 252 16.57 -1.77 18.18
CA GLN A 252 16.88 -3.04 18.85
C GLN A 252 16.71 -4.27 17.95
N VAL A 253 16.03 -4.13 16.80
CA VAL A 253 15.72 -5.25 15.88
C VAL A 253 16.81 -5.45 14.81
N GLY A 254 17.85 -4.61 14.78
CA GLY A 254 19.08 -4.82 13.98
C GLY A 254 19.29 -3.84 12.83
N PRO A 255 20.50 -3.81 12.22
CA PRO A 255 20.92 -2.81 11.22
C PRO A 255 20.20 -2.91 9.86
N ASP A 256 19.51 -4.02 9.56
CA ASP A 256 18.65 -4.16 8.37
C ASP A 256 17.38 -3.30 8.44
N ALA A 257 17.11 -2.66 9.59
CA ALA A 257 16.05 -1.68 9.76
C ALA A 257 16.22 -0.40 8.90
N SER A 258 17.40 -0.21 8.29
CA SER A 258 17.63 0.88 7.33
C SER A 258 16.88 0.70 6.01
N LEU A 259 16.44 -0.53 5.69
CA LEU A 259 15.54 -0.83 4.56
C LEU A 259 14.07 -0.48 4.84
N LEU A 260 13.70 -0.15 6.09
CA LEU A 260 12.34 0.21 6.48
C LEU A 260 11.89 1.58 5.94
N LEU A 261 12.83 2.39 5.43
CA LEU A 261 12.63 3.75 4.94
C LEU A 261 12.43 3.83 3.41
N PHE A 262 12.56 2.72 2.68
CA PHE A 262 12.58 2.73 1.20
C PHE A 262 11.72 1.61 0.60
N TRP A 263 10.42 1.61 0.95
CA TRP A 263 9.37 0.98 0.13
C TRP A 263 8.14 1.87 0.15
#